data_AF-A0A7W5H5J0-F1
#
_entry.id   AF-A0A7W5H5J0-F1
#
_cell.length_a   1.000
_cell.length_b   1.000
_cell.length_c   1.000
_cell.angle_alpha   90.00
_cell.angle_beta   90.00
_cell.angle_gamma   90.00
#
_symmetry.space_group_name_H-M   'P 1'
#
loop_
_entity.id
_entity.type
_entity.pdbx_description
1 polymer ?
#
loop_
_entity_poly.entity_id
_entity_poly.type
_entity_poly.pdbx_seq_one_letter_code
_entity_poly.pdbx_strand_id
1 'polypeptide(L)'
;MTSESTERLDVLVSSLIDGTLTKSESEQLQRFLLESPAAVARYHELLDNHEALCAIYPGDLYVDTLAGEIVKQSVADVGGLDNVRTSVSPWFSWFGLAIAACLLIVVGLSGYWIGGLGEDVAQKNSPNQSANEPLEQTIAGHAMLRRSVDVQWSANTLNYRDGDVISEGLLRFDKGLAEIDFFCGATLTVEGPASLQIDSDWSVTVAEGRLRATVPPAARGFVVKAADCEVVDLGTEFSMDVVGNSARVEVLDGEVAMRGGEHDGEHLFSGEQRWIGTANSTRDFAQPSDLSKLQRRRDDVEQQRLVRWQVHAKQLERDERLLAYYPITNTLRARAVGNAANTGEAHDGTLVGPVQPTMGRFGEDSRGLEFDRIGARVRTRIDGEFPSLTLATWARIDSLDHVYNALFMSDGYETGELHWQIENSGRLMFSVMVDDTKNRQRYSKRDGRFVDTAGLAHVYFTEPVWDISRSGQWFHFAVVYDPAGREVTHYVNGKPVSHEAIVDRHYIEQLRIGPAEIGNWGQPFRNTPWFAVRNLNGTIDELAIFSEPLTATEIADLYERGKPVGY
;
A
#
# COMPACT_ATOMS: atom_id res chain seq x y z
N MET A 1 40.19 13.52 -9.16
CA MET A 1 41.18 12.59 -8.58
C MET A 1 41.86 11.81 -9.69
N THR A 2 43.03 11.21 -9.45
CA THR A 2 43.59 10.17 -10.32
C THR A 2 42.89 8.84 -10.06
N SER A 3 42.91 7.90 -11.02
CA SER A 3 42.28 6.58 -10.88
C SER A 3 42.70 5.85 -9.59
N GLU A 4 44.00 5.86 -9.32
CA GLU A 4 44.65 5.24 -8.15
C GLU A 4 44.21 5.88 -6.81
N SER A 5 43.90 7.19 -6.80
CA SER A 5 43.34 7.86 -5.62
C SER A 5 41.86 7.54 -5.40
N THR A 6 41.10 7.31 -6.47
CA THR A 6 39.70 6.86 -6.36
C THR A 6 39.65 5.41 -5.85
N GLU A 7 40.45 4.52 -6.42
CA GLU A 7 40.52 3.11 -6.00
C GLU A 7 40.95 2.97 -4.52
N ARG A 8 41.94 3.76 -4.06
CA ARG A 8 42.30 3.77 -2.63
C ARG A 8 41.22 4.36 -1.74
N LEU A 9 40.44 5.35 -2.20
CA LEU A 9 39.30 5.87 -1.44
C LEU A 9 38.21 4.81 -1.28
N ASP A 10 37.80 4.17 -2.38
CA ASP A 10 36.75 3.15 -2.37
C ASP A 10 37.09 1.98 -1.41
N VAL A 11 38.36 1.54 -1.38
CA VAL A 11 38.85 0.53 -0.40
C VAL A 11 38.73 1.03 1.05
N LEU A 12 39.10 2.27 1.33
CA LEU A 12 39.00 2.85 2.68
C LEU A 12 37.55 2.97 3.15
N VAL A 13 36.61 3.23 2.23
CA VAL A 13 35.17 3.30 2.54
C VAL A 13 34.58 1.91 2.76
N SER A 14 34.97 0.89 1.98
CA SER A 14 34.59 -0.50 2.27
C SER A 14 35.05 -0.93 3.65
N SER A 15 36.33 -0.72 4.01
CA SER A 15 36.83 -1.07 5.34
C SER A 15 36.16 -0.30 6.49
N LEU A 16 35.63 0.91 6.24
CA LEU A 16 34.79 1.64 7.20
C LEU A 16 33.43 0.94 7.39
N ILE A 17 32.75 0.61 6.29
CA ILE A 17 31.46 -0.09 6.27
C ILE A 17 31.57 -1.47 6.93
N ASP A 18 32.66 -2.20 6.64
CA ASP A 18 32.94 -3.53 7.18
C ASP A 18 33.43 -3.49 8.65
N GLY A 19 33.55 -2.32 9.27
CA GLY A 19 34.01 -2.15 10.66
C GLY A 19 35.49 -2.52 10.89
N THR A 20 36.29 -2.68 9.83
CA THR A 20 37.69 -3.17 9.87
C THR A 20 38.74 -2.06 9.76
N LEU A 21 38.31 -0.80 9.60
CA LEU A 21 39.20 0.34 9.35
C LEU A 21 40.23 0.58 10.47
N THR A 22 41.51 0.48 10.13
CA THR A 22 42.58 0.75 11.11
C THR A 22 42.71 2.25 11.40
N LYS A 23 43.30 2.62 12.55
CA LYS A 23 43.52 4.03 12.91
C LYS A 23 44.32 4.81 11.85
N SER A 24 45.36 4.20 11.28
CA SER A 24 46.15 4.84 10.21
C SER A 24 45.34 5.06 8.92
N GLU A 25 44.32 4.26 8.69
CA GLU A 25 43.47 4.31 7.51
C GLU A 25 42.30 5.28 7.71
N SER A 26 41.77 5.39 8.93
CA SER A 26 40.86 6.46 9.34
C SER A 26 41.51 7.85 9.15
N GLU A 27 42.75 8.02 9.60
CA GLU A 27 43.53 9.25 9.37
C GLU A 27 43.87 9.49 7.89
N GLN A 28 43.85 8.46 7.04
CA GLN A 28 44.04 8.58 5.59
C GLN A 28 42.73 8.98 4.89
N LEU A 29 41.62 8.34 5.25
CA LEU A 29 40.27 8.64 4.75
C LEU A 29 39.87 10.08 5.10
N GLN A 30 40.09 10.51 6.33
CA GLN A 30 39.78 11.88 6.77
C GLN A 30 40.54 12.93 5.94
N ARG A 31 41.80 12.68 5.55
CA ARG A 31 42.56 13.57 4.66
C ARG A 31 41.96 13.63 3.26
N PHE A 32 41.60 12.49 2.65
CA PHE A 32 40.93 12.49 1.34
C PHE A 32 39.63 13.32 1.35
N LEU A 33 38.81 13.19 2.40
CA LEU A 33 37.55 13.93 2.54
C LEU A 33 37.78 15.44 2.78
N LEU A 34 38.80 15.83 3.53
CA LEU A 34 39.12 17.25 3.77
C LEU A 34 39.77 17.94 2.56
N GLU A 35 40.56 17.21 1.77
CA GLU A 35 41.36 17.76 0.67
C GLU A 35 40.62 17.76 -0.69
N SER A 36 39.52 16.99 -0.83
CA SER A 36 38.81 16.85 -2.11
C SER A 36 37.29 16.78 -1.99
N PRO A 37 36.54 17.79 -2.48
CA PRO A 37 35.08 17.71 -2.60
C PRO A 37 34.59 16.55 -3.47
N ALA A 38 35.42 16.09 -4.43
CA ALA A 38 35.11 14.92 -5.24
C ALA A 38 35.24 13.60 -4.45
N ALA A 39 36.12 13.54 -3.45
CA ALA A 39 36.19 12.41 -2.54
C ALA A 39 34.98 12.37 -1.60
N VAL A 40 34.51 13.54 -1.13
CA VAL A 40 33.26 13.63 -0.35
C VAL A 40 32.05 13.15 -1.16
N ALA A 41 31.94 13.57 -2.42
CA ALA A 41 30.86 13.08 -3.31
C ALA A 41 30.92 11.55 -3.51
N ARG A 42 32.10 10.99 -3.76
CA ARG A 42 32.29 9.53 -3.93
C ARG A 42 32.04 8.75 -2.63
N TYR A 43 32.39 9.33 -1.49
CA TYR A 43 32.12 8.76 -0.16
C TYR A 43 30.62 8.63 0.11
N HIS A 44 29.84 9.67 -0.18
CA HIS A 44 28.37 9.60 -0.09
C HIS A 44 27.79 8.58 -1.08
N GLU A 45 28.22 8.59 -2.34
CA GLU A 45 27.77 7.62 -3.35
C GLU A 45 27.96 6.16 -2.89
N LEU A 46 29.07 5.83 -2.21
CA LEU A 46 29.33 4.48 -1.71
C LEU A 46 28.48 4.12 -0.48
N LEU A 47 28.22 5.07 0.42
CA LEU A 47 27.33 4.85 1.57
C LEU A 47 25.87 4.70 1.13
N ASP A 48 25.39 5.58 0.26
CA ASP A 48 24.02 5.54 -0.27
C ASP A 48 23.77 4.21 -1.01
N ASN A 49 24.76 3.71 -1.76
CA ASN A 49 24.69 2.39 -2.41
C ASN A 49 24.68 1.23 -1.39
N HIS A 50 25.45 1.32 -0.30
CA HIS A 50 25.44 0.30 0.75
C HIS A 50 24.09 0.27 1.49
N GLU A 51 23.56 1.43 1.87
CA GLU A 51 22.23 1.58 2.50
C GLU A 51 21.13 1.01 1.59
N ALA A 52 21.15 1.34 0.29
CA ALA A 52 20.21 0.79 -0.69
C ALA A 52 20.33 -0.74 -0.84
N LEU A 53 21.55 -1.31 -0.79
CA LEU A 53 21.74 -2.76 -0.84
C LEU A 53 21.21 -3.44 0.43
N CYS A 54 21.43 -2.86 1.62
CA CYS A 54 20.86 -3.37 2.88
C CYS A 54 19.32 -3.29 2.89
N ALA A 55 18.72 -2.26 2.30
CA ALA A 55 17.26 -2.14 2.16
C ALA A 55 16.65 -3.16 1.19
N ILE A 56 17.39 -3.56 0.14
CA ILE A 56 16.93 -4.54 -0.87
C ILE A 56 17.14 -5.99 -0.41
N TYR A 57 18.17 -6.24 0.40
CA TYR A 57 18.50 -7.59 0.89
C TYR A 57 18.86 -7.56 2.39
N PRO A 58 17.86 -7.48 3.29
CA PRO A 58 18.08 -7.57 4.73
C PRO A 58 18.44 -9.01 5.11
N GLY A 59 19.71 -9.38 4.92
CA GLY A 59 20.25 -10.66 5.37
C GLY A 59 20.41 -10.68 6.89
N ASP A 60 20.26 -11.87 7.50
CA ASP A 60 20.34 -12.11 8.95
C ASP A 60 21.74 -11.89 9.59
N LEU A 61 22.60 -11.05 8.99
CA LEU A 61 23.81 -10.51 9.60
C LEU A 61 23.76 -8.98 9.54
N TYR A 62 23.09 -8.33 10.50
CA TYR A 62 23.51 -7.04 11.08
C TYR A 62 22.71 -6.57 12.33
N VAL A 63 21.93 -7.45 12.96
CA VAL A 63 21.14 -7.10 14.17
C VAL A 63 21.96 -7.15 15.48
N ASP A 64 23.07 -7.89 15.51
CA ASP A 64 23.83 -8.16 16.76
C ASP A 64 24.95 -7.15 17.10
N THR A 65 25.33 -6.24 16.19
CA THR A 65 26.50 -5.36 16.37
C THR A 65 26.22 -3.98 16.98
N LEU A 66 24.96 -3.63 17.26
CA LEU A 66 24.58 -2.39 17.96
C LEU A 66 23.96 -2.59 19.35
N ALA A 67 23.67 -3.83 19.75
CA ALA A 67 23.07 -4.14 21.05
C ALA A 67 24.10 -4.51 22.15
N GLY A 68 25.40 -4.56 21.81
CA GLY A 68 26.36 -5.43 22.48
C GLY A 68 27.65 -4.84 23.06
N GLU A 69 27.77 -3.55 23.41
CA GLU A 69 28.91 -3.11 24.25
C GLU A 69 28.72 -1.82 25.07
N ILE A 70 27.86 -1.87 26.11
CA ILE A 70 28.03 -1.02 27.31
C ILE A 70 28.45 -1.91 28.48
N VAL A 71 29.68 -2.42 28.42
CA VAL A 71 30.28 -3.14 29.54
C VAL A 71 30.75 -2.13 30.59
N LYS A 72 29.95 -1.97 31.65
CA LYS A 72 30.45 -1.46 32.93
C LYS A 72 31.50 -2.45 33.47
N GLN A 73 32.78 -2.11 33.41
CA GLN A 73 33.78 -2.74 34.26
C GLN A 73 34.54 -1.73 35.12
N SER A 74 34.42 -1.92 36.42
CA SER A 74 35.21 -1.24 37.44
C SER A 74 36.66 -1.73 37.42
N VAL A 75 37.61 -0.81 37.41
CA VAL A 75 39.03 -1.16 37.65
C VAL A 75 39.23 -1.37 39.15
N ALA A 76 39.38 -2.63 39.55
CA ALA A 76 39.80 -3.02 40.89
C ALA A 76 40.86 -4.15 40.80
N ASP A 77 42.11 -3.72 40.93
CA ASP A 77 43.25 -4.40 41.56
C ASP A 77 43.55 -5.88 41.21
N VAL A 78 44.66 -6.09 40.47
CA VAL A 78 45.49 -7.31 40.53
C VAL A 78 46.95 -6.88 40.62
N GLY A 79 47.58 -7.09 41.77
CA GLY A 79 48.95 -6.64 42.04
C GLY A 79 49.99 -7.77 42.20
N GLY A 80 51.26 -7.43 41.95
CA GLY A 80 52.46 -8.19 42.33
C GLY A 80 52.91 -9.29 41.34
N LEU A 81 54.20 -9.66 41.21
CA LEU A 81 55.52 -9.20 41.72
C LEU A 81 56.59 -9.81 40.76
N ASP A 82 57.84 -9.37 40.62
CA ASP A 82 58.58 -8.11 40.85
C ASP A 82 59.94 -8.23 40.11
N ASN A 83 60.64 -7.13 39.82
CA ASN A 83 62.10 -6.98 39.96
C ASN A 83 62.63 -5.57 39.59
N VAL A 84 62.73 -4.70 40.60
CA VAL A 84 64.00 -4.12 41.11
C VAL A 84 65.02 -3.46 40.13
N ARG A 85 65.36 -2.18 40.45
CA ARG A 85 66.58 -1.36 40.11
C ARG A 85 66.68 -0.77 38.69
N THR A 86 67.14 0.49 38.45
CA THR A 86 67.82 1.54 39.27
C THR A 86 67.46 2.99 38.87
N SER A 87 67.56 3.94 39.83
CA SER A 87 68.14 5.33 39.76
C SER A 87 68.26 6.04 38.38
N VAL A 88 67.84 7.29 38.16
CA VAL A 88 68.21 8.58 38.83
C VAL A 88 67.07 9.62 38.70
N SER A 89 66.57 10.23 39.79
CA SER A 89 66.98 11.50 40.46
C SER A 89 66.01 12.68 40.16
N PRO A 90 65.93 13.72 41.02
CA PRO A 90 64.64 14.42 41.24
C PRO A 90 64.60 15.91 40.86
N TRP A 91 63.41 16.40 40.46
CA TRP A 91 62.93 17.72 40.89
C TRP A 91 61.39 17.82 40.90
N PHE A 92 60.84 18.10 42.09
CA PHE A 92 59.56 18.79 42.30
C PHE A 92 59.52 20.05 41.40
N SER A 93 58.52 20.33 40.55
CA SER A 93 57.07 20.53 40.79
C SER A 93 56.73 21.82 41.56
N TRP A 94 55.71 22.57 41.08
CA TRP A 94 54.70 23.40 41.82
C TRP A 94 54.16 24.59 40.99
N PHE A 95 53.49 24.33 39.87
CA PHE A 95 52.68 25.37 39.17
C PHE A 95 51.32 24.90 38.62
N GLY A 96 51.03 23.59 38.58
CA GLY A 96 49.76 23.08 38.02
C GLY A 96 48.54 23.13 38.95
N LEU A 97 48.72 23.12 40.27
CA LEU A 97 47.63 22.88 41.22
C LEU A 97 46.82 24.13 41.64
N ALA A 98 47.28 25.34 41.32
CA ALA A 98 46.55 26.58 41.64
C ALA A 98 45.42 26.90 40.63
N ILE A 99 45.53 26.45 39.38
CA ILE A 99 44.55 26.77 38.32
C ILE A 99 43.32 25.84 38.39
N ALA A 100 43.52 24.57 38.76
CA ALA A 100 42.44 23.60 38.88
C ALA A 100 41.42 23.95 40.00
N ALA A 101 41.90 24.50 41.12
CA ALA A 101 41.03 24.86 42.26
C ALA A 101 40.05 26.00 41.93
N CYS A 102 40.48 27.01 41.16
CA CYS A 102 39.62 28.13 40.77
C CYS A 102 38.53 27.71 39.77
N LEU A 103 38.84 26.82 38.83
CA LEU A 103 37.85 26.31 37.87
C LEU A 103 36.76 25.45 38.54
N LEU A 104 37.13 24.60 39.51
CA LEU A 104 36.16 23.77 40.23
C LEU A 104 35.21 24.59 41.12
N ILE A 105 35.66 25.70 41.69
CA ILE A 105 34.79 26.60 42.48
C ILE A 105 33.82 27.37 41.57
N VAL A 106 34.26 27.81 40.39
CA VAL A 106 33.38 28.50 39.42
C VAL A 106 32.33 27.54 38.83
N VAL A 107 32.70 26.29 38.52
CA VAL A 107 31.77 25.26 38.05
C VAL A 107 30.82 24.79 39.17
N GLY A 108 31.31 24.70 40.41
CA GLY A 108 30.47 24.36 41.57
C GLY A 108 29.43 25.43 41.91
N LEU A 109 29.80 26.71 41.85
CA LEU A 109 28.89 27.82 42.13
C LEU A 109 27.85 28.04 41.01
N SER A 110 28.20 27.81 39.74
CA SER A 110 27.23 27.84 38.64
C SER A 110 26.28 26.63 38.68
N GLY A 111 26.77 25.44 39.03
CA GLY A 111 25.92 24.28 39.28
C GLY A 111 24.91 24.50 40.43
N TYR A 112 25.34 25.13 41.53
CA TYR A 112 24.46 25.40 42.69
C TYR A 112 23.41 26.49 42.40
N TRP A 113 23.75 27.53 41.63
CA TRP A 113 22.77 28.57 41.24
C TRP A 113 21.80 28.14 40.13
N ILE A 114 22.17 27.16 39.30
CA ILE A 114 21.26 26.56 38.30
C ILE A 114 20.38 25.45 38.92
N GLY A 115 20.90 24.74 39.94
CA GLY A 115 20.13 23.73 40.69
C GLY A 115 19.25 24.26 41.83
N GLY A 116 19.27 25.58 42.10
CA GLY A 116 18.57 26.21 43.23
C GLY A 116 17.18 26.80 42.93
N LEU A 117 16.70 26.73 41.69
CA LEU A 117 15.35 27.16 41.28
C LEU A 117 14.50 25.93 40.93
N GLY A 118 14.09 25.20 41.97
CA GLY A 118 13.47 23.89 41.85
C GLY A 118 12.42 23.60 42.91
N GLU A 119 11.54 24.56 43.22
CA GLU A 119 10.26 24.33 43.89
C GLU A 119 9.20 25.25 43.25
N ASP A 120 7.94 24.78 43.20
CA ASP A 120 6.76 25.42 42.58
C ASP A 120 6.71 25.58 41.03
N VAL A 121 6.86 24.47 40.28
CA VAL A 121 5.90 24.13 39.19
C VAL A 121 5.64 22.63 39.14
N ALA A 122 4.57 22.17 39.80
CA ALA A 122 3.96 20.88 39.49
C ALA A 122 2.99 21.03 38.30
N GLN A 123 2.81 19.95 37.52
CA GLN A 123 1.88 19.82 36.38
C GLN A 123 2.11 20.72 35.14
N LYS A 124 2.91 20.22 34.17
CA LYS A 124 2.45 19.84 32.80
C LYS A 124 3.64 19.60 31.85
N ASN A 125 4.41 18.55 32.11
CA ASN A 125 5.21 17.94 31.04
C ASN A 125 4.43 16.73 30.51
N SER A 126 3.56 16.99 29.53
CA SER A 126 3.16 15.93 28.60
C SER A 126 4.43 15.35 27.96
N PRO A 127 4.50 14.03 27.68
CA PRO A 127 5.56 13.55 26.82
C PRO A 127 5.41 14.24 25.46
N ASN A 128 6.45 14.97 25.03
CA ASN A 128 6.57 15.37 23.63
C ASN A 128 6.78 14.08 22.84
N GLN A 129 5.68 13.54 22.32
CA GLN A 129 5.70 12.40 21.42
C GLN A 129 6.58 12.74 20.21
N SER A 130 7.40 11.77 19.82
CA SER A 130 8.05 11.67 18.52
C SER A 130 6.99 11.55 17.42
N ALA A 131 6.30 12.65 17.12
CA ALA A 131 5.32 12.75 16.06
C ALA A 131 6.04 12.94 14.72
N ASN A 132 6.47 11.81 14.12
CA ASN A 132 6.65 11.59 12.67
C ASN A 132 7.40 10.27 12.33
N GLU A 133 7.49 9.29 13.23
CA GLU A 133 7.61 7.91 12.74
C GLU A 133 6.31 7.57 11.98
N PRO A 134 6.36 7.08 10.74
CA PRO A 134 5.17 6.58 10.08
C PRO A 134 4.67 5.37 10.88
N LEU A 135 3.48 5.48 11.46
CA LEU A 135 2.80 4.33 12.07
C LEU A 135 2.64 3.25 11.00
N GLU A 136 3.29 2.10 11.21
CA GLU A 136 3.12 0.92 10.37
C GLU A 136 1.63 0.58 10.30
N GLN A 137 1.10 0.40 9.09
CA GLN A 137 -0.32 0.12 8.88
C GLN A 137 -0.62 -1.33 9.29
N THR A 138 -1.26 -1.51 10.44
CA THR A 138 -1.70 -2.82 10.92
C THR A 138 -2.95 -3.29 10.19
N ILE A 139 -2.90 -4.44 9.53
CA ILE A 139 -4.08 -5.09 8.95
C ILE A 139 -4.90 -5.75 10.07
N ALA A 140 -6.16 -5.35 10.23
CA ALA A 140 -7.06 -5.89 11.25
C ALA A 140 -8.01 -6.95 10.66
N GLY A 141 -7.60 -8.22 10.66
CA GLY A 141 -8.49 -9.32 10.30
C GLY A 141 -7.93 -10.70 10.59
N HIS A 142 -8.69 -11.72 10.17
CA HIS A 142 -8.42 -13.13 10.45
C HIS A 142 -8.38 -14.02 9.20
N ALA A 143 -8.99 -13.53 8.11
CA ALA A 143 -9.04 -14.20 6.83
C ALA A 143 -9.09 -13.19 5.68
N MET A 144 -9.00 -13.68 4.45
CA MET A 144 -9.18 -12.92 3.22
C MET A 144 -10.17 -13.63 2.30
N LEU A 145 -11.07 -12.88 1.66
CA LEU A 145 -11.89 -13.42 0.58
C LEU A 145 -11.02 -13.58 -0.66
N ARG A 146 -10.45 -14.78 -0.87
CA ARG A 146 -9.50 -15.05 -1.96
C ARG A 146 -10.19 -14.97 -3.32
N ARG A 147 -11.36 -15.61 -3.46
CA ARG A 147 -12.16 -15.64 -4.69
C ARG A 147 -13.65 -15.76 -4.37
N SER A 148 -14.49 -15.11 -5.17
CA SER A 148 -15.94 -15.30 -5.14
C SER A 148 -16.51 -15.51 -6.55
N VAL A 149 -17.60 -16.28 -6.65
CA VAL A 149 -18.32 -16.56 -7.91
C VAL A 149 -19.82 -16.57 -7.67
N ASP A 150 -20.55 -15.73 -8.40
CA ASP A 150 -22.02 -15.55 -8.27
C ASP A 150 -22.52 -15.29 -6.84
N VAL A 151 -21.68 -14.70 -5.98
CA VAL A 151 -22.03 -14.42 -4.57
C VAL A 151 -23.09 -13.33 -4.47
N GLN A 152 -24.13 -13.62 -3.71
CA GLN A 152 -25.20 -12.71 -3.34
C GLN A 152 -25.19 -12.53 -1.83
N TRP A 153 -24.46 -11.50 -1.37
CA TRP A 153 -24.43 -11.11 0.04
C TRP A 153 -25.85 -10.84 0.58
N SER A 154 -26.12 -11.31 1.79
CA SER A 154 -27.44 -11.15 2.40
C SER A 154 -27.76 -9.67 2.67
N ALA A 155 -29.04 -9.32 2.74
CA ALA A 155 -29.45 -7.96 3.09
C ALA A 155 -29.00 -7.58 4.51
N ASN A 156 -28.46 -6.36 4.66
CA ASN A 156 -27.95 -5.77 5.91
C ASN A 156 -26.68 -6.43 6.51
N THR A 157 -25.94 -7.23 5.74
CA THR A 157 -24.56 -7.63 6.10
C THR A 157 -23.52 -6.84 5.32
N LEU A 158 -22.26 -6.94 5.72
CA LEU A 158 -21.15 -6.37 4.95
C LEU A 158 -20.99 -7.16 3.64
N ASN A 159 -20.79 -6.44 2.53
CA ASN A 159 -20.46 -7.02 1.24
C ASN A 159 -18.94 -7.00 1.07
N TYR A 160 -18.32 -8.16 0.89
CA TYR A 160 -16.91 -8.29 0.60
C TYR A 160 -16.67 -8.42 -0.91
N ARG A 161 -15.49 -7.99 -1.36
CA ARG A 161 -14.95 -8.21 -2.71
C ARG A 161 -13.75 -9.16 -2.65
N ASP A 162 -13.36 -9.67 -3.81
CA ASP A 162 -12.13 -10.46 -3.92
C ASP A 162 -10.91 -9.61 -3.50
N GLY A 163 -10.12 -10.16 -2.58
CA GLY A 163 -9.00 -9.49 -1.93
C GLY A 163 -9.36 -8.65 -0.69
N ASP A 164 -10.64 -8.55 -0.28
CA ASP A 164 -10.98 -7.90 0.99
C ASP A 164 -10.56 -8.79 2.19
N VAL A 165 -9.97 -8.15 3.19
CA VAL A 165 -9.70 -8.73 4.50
C VAL A 165 -11.01 -8.85 5.30
N ILE A 166 -11.22 -10.02 5.91
CA ILE A 166 -12.37 -10.34 6.74
C ILE A 166 -11.94 -10.31 8.21
N SER A 167 -12.47 -9.36 8.95
CA SER A 167 -12.32 -9.24 10.40
C SER A 167 -13.27 -10.19 11.15
N GLU A 168 -13.12 -10.28 12.48
CA GLU A 168 -14.08 -10.97 13.36
C GLU A 168 -15.52 -10.49 13.07
N GLY A 169 -16.46 -11.41 12.85
CA GLY A 169 -17.83 -11.05 12.51
C GLY A 169 -18.60 -12.06 11.67
N LEU A 170 -19.85 -11.69 11.37
CA LEU A 170 -20.79 -12.50 10.59
C LEU A 170 -20.57 -12.29 9.08
N LEU A 171 -20.14 -13.35 8.39
CA LEU A 171 -20.09 -13.45 6.94
C LEU A 171 -21.28 -14.27 6.46
N ARG A 172 -22.18 -13.67 5.66
CA ARG A 172 -23.44 -14.29 5.25
C ARG A 172 -23.80 -13.98 3.79
N PHE A 173 -24.12 -15.01 3.03
CA PHE A 173 -24.57 -14.88 1.65
C PHE A 173 -25.64 -15.90 1.29
N ASP A 174 -26.62 -15.48 0.50
CA ASP A 174 -27.82 -16.25 0.17
C ASP A 174 -27.57 -17.24 -0.99
N LYS A 175 -26.53 -17.00 -1.79
CA LYS A 175 -26.14 -17.80 -2.96
C LYS A 175 -24.70 -17.52 -3.37
N GLY A 176 -24.05 -18.49 -4.02
CA GLY A 176 -22.75 -18.34 -4.68
C GLY A 176 -21.70 -19.29 -4.12
N LEU A 177 -20.45 -19.10 -4.53
CA LEU A 177 -19.29 -19.76 -3.94
C LEU A 177 -18.25 -18.74 -3.48
N ALA A 178 -17.68 -18.95 -2.31
CA ALA A 178 -16.59 -18.17 -1.75
C ALA A 178 -15.42 -19.07 -1.36
N GLU A 179 -14.20 -18.67 -1.70
CA GLU A 179 -12.94 -19.27 -1.26
C GLU A 179 -12.29 -18.29 -0.27
N ILE A 180 -12.14 -18.72 0.98
CA ILE A 180 -11.70 -17.89 2.11
C ILE A 180 -10.39 -18.48 2.65
N ASP A 181 -9.32 -17.70 2.62
CA ASP A 181 -8.02 -18.09 3.19
C ASP A 181 -7.88 -17.47 4.59
N PHE A 182 -7.77 -18.29 5.63
CA PHE A 182 -7.50 -17.85 7.00
C PHE A 182 -5.99 -17.60 7.19
N PHE A 183 -5.65 -16.65 8.07
CA PHE A 183 -4.25 -16.27 8.30
C PHE A 183 -3.41 -17.36 8.98
N CYS A 184 -4.02 -18.40 9.56
CA CYS A 184 -3.31 -19.62 9.98
C CYS A 184 -2.85 -20.50 8.79
N GLY A 185 -3.38 -20.28 7.59
CA GLY A 185 -3.11 -21.05 6.37
C GLY A 185 -4.20 -22.06 5.98
N ALA A 186 -5.32 -22.12 6.69
CA ALA A 186 -6.47 -22.96 6.31
C ALA A 186 -7.32 -22.29 5.21
N THR A 187 -7.71 -23.04 4.17
CA THR A 187 -8.61 -22.55 3.11
C THR A 187 -9.99 -23.19 3.26
N LEU A 188 -11.05 -22.37 3.24
CA LEU A 188 -12.44 -22.81 3.18
C LEU A 188 -13.07 -22.49 1.82
N THR A 189 -13.54 -23.50 1.11
CA THR A 189 -14.45 -23.33 -0.03
C THR A 189 -15.89 -23.49 0.47
N VAL A 190 -16.73 -22.47 0.31
CA VAL A 190 -18.07 -22.40 0.90
C VAL A 190 -19.12 -22.14 -0.19
N GLU A 191 -20.18 -22.95 -0.20
CA GLU A 191 -21.30 -22.88 -1.14
C GLU A 191 -22.58 -22.41 -0.42
N GLY A 192 -23.23 -21.39 -0.98
CA GLY A 192 -24.38 -20.70 -0.36
C GLY A 192 -25.72 -21.41 -0.59
N PRO A 193 -26.74 -21.19 0.27
CA PRO A 193 -26.78 -20.21 1.36
C PRO A 193 -25.85 -20.58 2.51
N ALA A 194 -25.14 -19.59 3.06
CA ALA A 194 -24.14 -19.78 4.09
C ALA A 194 -24.18 -18.65 5.14
N SER A 195 -23.90 -19.02 6.38
CA SER A 195 -23.84 -18.14 7.54
C SER A 195 -22.70 -18.58 8.45
N LEU A 196 -21.58 -17.86 8.39
CA LEU A 196 -20.36 -18.13 9.13
C LEU A 196 -20.06 -16.97 10.08
N GLN A 197 -19.66 -17.27 11.31
CA GLN A 197 -19.05 -16.32 12.22
C GLN A 197 -17.54 -16.57 12.22
N ILE A 198 -16.77 -15.61 11.72
CA ILE A 198 -15.30 -15.64 11.80
C ILE A 198 -14.94 -15.28 13.25
N ASP A 199 -14.34 -16.23 13.97
CA ASP A 199 -14.01 -16.07 15.39
C ASP A 199 -12.54 -15.63 15.61
N SER A 200 -11.61 -16.12 14.77
CA SER A 200 -10.17 -15.84 14.84
C SER A 200 -9.43 -16.42 13.63
N ASP A 201 -8.12 -16.18 13.51
CA ASP A 201 -7.26 -16.85 12.50
C ASP A 201 -7.40 -18.38 12.53
N TRP A 202 -7.73 -18.95 13.69
CA TRP A 202 -7.72 -20.39 13.96
C TRP A 202 -9.11 -21.01 14.10
N SER A 203 -10.19 -20.22 14.03
CA SER A 203 -11.53 -20.78 14.20
C SER A 203 -12.66 -20.01 13.52
N VAL A 204 -13.67 -20.78 13.12
CA VAL A 204 -14.92 -20.31 12.52
C VAL A 204 -16.08 -21.08 13.13
N THR A 205 -17.20 -20.40 13.39
CA THR A 205 -18.47 -21.01 13.78
C THR A 205 -19.43 -21.00 12.61
N VAL A 206 -20.03 -22.14 12.29
CA VAL A 206 -20.85 -22.38 11.09
C VAL A 206 -22.29 -22.65 11.52
N ALA A 207 -23.22 -21.77 11.13
CA ALA A 207 -24.65 -21.91 11.45
C ALA A 207 -25.47 -22.50 10.28
N GLU A 208 -25.06 -22.20 9.05
CA GLU A 208 -25.62 -22.77 7.82
C GLU A 208 -24.55 -22.77 6.73
N GLY A 209 -24.60 -23.78 5.86
CA GLY A 209 -23.87 -23.81 4.61
C GLY A 209 -23.14 -25.12 4.36
N ARG A 210 -22.65 -25.28 3.13
CA ARG A 210 -21.83 -26.41 2.73
C ARG A 210 -20.40 -25.93 2.50
N LEU A 211 -19.44 -26.56 3.14
CA LEU A 211 -18.03 -26.18 3.07
C LEU A 211 -17.11 -27.37 2.84
N ARG A 212 -15.95 -27.09 2.25
CA ARG A 212 -14.77 -27.94 2.23
C ARG A 212 -13.64 -27.16 2.90
N ALA A 213 -13.02 -27.75 3.91
CA ALA A 213 -11.82 -27.25 4.53
C ALA A 213 -10.62 -28.01 4.00
N THR A 214 -9.61 -27.28 3.53
CA THR A 214 -8.31 -27.83 3.13
C THR A 214 -7.26 -27.20 4.03
N VAL A 215 -6.69 -27.99 4.94
CA VAL A 215 -5.84 -27.47 6.02
C VAL A 215 -4.43 -28.06 5.90
N PRO A 216 -3.42 -27.26 5.50
CA PRO A 216 -2.05 -27.74 5.34
C PRO A 216 -1.40 -28.07 6.71
N PRO A 217 -0.29 -28.82 6.75
CA PRO A 217 0.40 -29.19 7.99
C PRO A 217 0.81 -28.02 8.91
N ALA A 218 0.93 -26.80 8.38
CA ALA A 218 1.22 -25.59 9.14
C ALA A 218 -0.01 -25.01 9.88
N ALA A 219 -1.22 -25.29 9.39
CA ALA A 219 -2.50 -24.81 9.93
C ALA A 219 -3.20 -25.87 10.82
N ARG A 220 -2.48 -26.92 11.21
CA ARG A 220 -2.96 -27.98 12.12
C ARG A 220 -3.50 -27.40 13.42
N GLY A 221 -4.69 -27.83 13.81
CA GLY A 221 -5.43 -27.28 14.94
C GLY A 221 -6.46 -26.21 14.57
N PHE A 222 -6.66 -25.92 13.27
CA PHE A 222 -7.80 -25.12 12.82
C PHE A 222 -9.13 -25.76 13.27
N VAL A 223 -10.06 -24.94 13.76
CA VAL A 223 -11.31 -25.41 14.38
C VAL A 223 -12.53 -24.90 13.64
N VAL A 224 -13.37 -25.83 13.19
CA VAL A 224 -14.68 -25.52 12.62
C VAL A 224 -15.77 -25.96 13.60
N LYS A 225 -16.50 -25.00 14.16
CA LYS A 225 -17.56 -25.25 15.16
C LYS A 225 -18.92 -25.34 14.47
N ALA A 226 -19.69 -26.39 14.74
CA ALA A 226 -21.05 -26.55 14.23
C ALA A 226 -21.88 -27.49 15.14
N ALA A 227 -23.17 -27.21 15.28
CA ALA A 227 -24.12 -28.06 16.01
C ALA A 227 -23.63 -28.51 17.41
N ASP A 228 -23.16 -27.56 18.23
CA ASP A 228 -22.60 -27.76 19.58
C ASP A 228 -21.35 -28.67 19.66
N CYS A 229 -20.64 -28.85 18.54
CA CYS A 229 -19.41 -29.64 18.44
C CYS A 229 -18.29 -28.87 17.69
N GLU A 230 -17.04 -29.17 18.02
CA GLU A 230 -15.85 -28.62 17.36
C GLU A 230 -15.15 -29.72 16.55
N VAL A 231 -14.99 -29.47 15.24
CA VAL A 231 -14.15 -30.29 14.35
C VAL A 231 -12.75 -29.69 14.36
N VAL A 232 -11.80 -30.39 14.97
CA VAL A 232 -10.39 -29.96 15.07
C VAL A 232 -9.56 -30.68 14.03
N ASP A 233 -8.95 -29.91 13.14
CA ASP A 233 -8.13 -30.42 12.05
C ASP A 233 -6.74 -30.90 12.49
N LEU A 234 -6.27 -32.04 11.96
CA LEU A 234 -4.93 -32.59 12.23
C LEU A 234 -4.02 -32.66 10.97
N GLY A 235 -4.32 -31.83 9.96
CA GLY A 235 -3.60 -31.65 8.70
C GLY A 235 -4.32 -32.37 7.57
N THR A 236 -5.55 -31.95 7.31
CA THR A 236 -6.59 -32.77 6.68
C THR A 236 -7.39 -31.99 5.64
N GLU A 237 -8.00 -32.71 4.72
CA GLU A 237 -9.07 -32.22 3.89
C GLU A 237 -10.39 -32.89 4.28
N PHE A 238 -11.39 -32.08 4.65
CA PHE A 238 -12.71 -32.56 5.04
C PHE A 238 -13.82 -31.67 4.49
N SER A 239 -15.03 -32.22 4.41
CA SER A 239 -16.23 -31.51 4.01
C SER A 239 -17.28 -31.53 5.11
N MET A 240 -18.09 -30.48 5.17
CA MET A 240 -19.20 -30.37 6.11
C MET A 240 -20.42 -29.74 5.45
N ASP A 241 -21.61 -30.26 5.74
CA ASP A 241 -22.92 -29.66 5.39
C ASP A 241 -23.67 -29.39 6.70
N VAL A 242 -23.96 -28.12 6.97
CA VAL A 242 -24.56 -27.64 8.23
C VAL A 242 -25.92 -27.02 7.96
N VAL A 243 -26.92 -27.49 8.71
CA VAL A 243 -28.31 -27.02 8.62
C VAL A 243 -28.90 -26.86 10.02
N GLY A 244 -28.83 -25.65 10.57
CA GLY A 244 -29.28 -25.38 11.94
C GLY A 244 -28.42 -26.13 12.96
N ASN A 245 -29.05 -26.79 13.95
CA ASN A 245 -28.33 -27.58 14.95
C ASN A 245 -28.08 -29.03 14.51
N SER A 246 -27.67 -29.21 13.25
CA SER A 246 -27.22 -30.51 12.73
C SER A 246 -26.18 -30.32 11.64
N ALA A 247 -25.17 -31.18 11.65
CA ALA A 247 -24.07 -31.17 10.68
C ALA A 247 -23.72 -32.60 10.26
N ARG A 248 -23.24 -32.76 9.02
CA ARG A 248 -22.52 -33.96 8.60
C ARG A 248 -21.09 -33.60 8.25
N VAL A 249 -20.12 -34.29 8.84
CA VAL A 249 -18.70 -34.22 8.53
C VAL A 249 -18.31 -35.45 7.70
N GLU A 250 -17.48 -35.27 6.68
CA GLU A 250 -16.89 -36.35 5.88
C GLU A 250 -15.42 -36.01 5.61
N VAL A 251 -14.51 -36.91 6.03
CA VAL A 251 -13.07 -36.74 5.85
C VAL A 251 -12.68 -37.24 4.46
N LEU A 252 -12.08 -36.38 3.66
CA LEU A 252 -11.68 -36.70 2.29
C LEU A 252 -10.27 -37.27 2.26
N ASP A 253 -9.33 -36.62 2.95
CA ASP A 253 -7.96 -37.13 3.17
C ASP A 253 -7.36 -36.60 4.48
N GLY A 254 -7.01 -37.49 5.42
CA GLY A 254 -6.35 -37.18 6.68
C GLY A 254 -7.13 -37.69 7.90
N GLU A 255 -7.12 -36.90 8.96
CA GLU A 255 -7.72 -37.18 10.27
C GLU A 255 -8.31 -35.90 10.90
N VAL A 256 -9.53 -35.97 11.44
CA VAL A 256 -10.10 -34.90 12.30
C VAL A 256 -10.45 -35.45 13.68
N ALA A 257 -10.25 -34.64 14.71
CA ALA A 257 -10.65 -34.93 16.07
C ALA A 257 -11.90 -34.14 16.45
N MET A 258 -12.88 -34.81 17.04
CA MET A 258 -14.15 -34.24 17.47
C MET A 258 -14.06 -33.82 18.95
N ARG A 259 -14.54 -32.61 19.28
CA ARG A 259 -14.61 -32.14 20.68
C ARG A 259 -15.99 -31.57 21.02
N GLY A 260 -16.46 -31.84 22.23
CA GLY A 260 -17.79 -31.48 22.68
C GLY A 260 -18.92 -32.29 22.02
N GLY A 261 -20.14 -32.11 22.56
CA GLY A 261 -21.32 -32.85 22.09
C GLY A 261 -21.29 -34.34 22.43
N GLU A 262 -21.98 -35.15 21.60
CA GLU A 262 -22.08 -36.61 21.75
C GLU A 262 -20.80 -37.35 21.34
N HIS A 263 -19.98 -36.75 20.47
CA HIS A 263 -18.81 -37.37 19.84
C HIS A 263 -17.48 -36.86 20.42
N ASP A 264 -17.46 -36.33 21.64
CA ASP A 264 -16.25 -35.81 22.29
C ASP A 264 -15.16 -36.88 22.41
N GLY A 265 -13.98 -36.59 21.84
CA GLY A 265 -12.85 -37.52 21.80
C GLY A 265 -12.92 -38.58 20.69
N GLU A 266 -13.92 -38.55 19.81
CA GLU A 266 -13.90 -39.36 18.58
C GLU A 266 -12.91 -38.80 17.55
N HIS A 267 -12.33 -39.69 16.75
CA HIS A 267 -11.48 -39.36 15.60
C HIS A 267 -12.10 -39.97 14.34
N LEU A 268 -12.02 -39.24 13.23
CA LEU A 268 -12.50 -39.70 11.91
C LEU A 268 -11.33 -39.69 10.92
N PHE A 269 -11.20 -40.75 10.13
CA PHE A 269 -10.13 -40.96 9.15
C PHE A 269 -10.63 -40.86 7.70
N SER A 270 -9.72 -40.77 6.71
CA SER A 270 -10.06 -40.69 5.27
C SER A 270 -11.17 -41.67 4.85
N GLY A 271 -12.26 -41.13 4.28
CA GLY A 271 -13.44 -41.87 3.84
C GLY A 271 -14.51 -42.11 4.92
N GLU A 272 -14.25 -41.75 6.18
CA GLU A 272 -15.24 -41.82 7.26
C GLU A 272 -16.12 -40.57 7.31
N GLN A 273 -17.33 -40.76 7.85
CA GLN A 273 -18.36 -39.74 7.95
C GLN A 273 -19.03 -39.78 9.32
N ARG A 274 -19.52 -38.64 9.80
CA ARG A 274 -20.24 -38.51 11.06
C ARG A 274 -21.38 -37.52 10.95
N TRP A 275 -22.52 -37.85 11.56
CA TRP A 275 -23.62 -36.94 11.78
C TRP A 275 -23.52 -36.38 13.20
N ILE A 276 -23.84 -35.10 13.36
CA ILE A 276 -23.83 -34.36 14.62
C ILE A 276 -25.22 -33.73 14.77
N GLY A 277 -25.81 -33.81 15.96
CA GLY A 277 -27.11 -33.22 16.26
C GLY A 277 -28.30 -34.13 15.93
N THR A 278 -29.51 -33.56 15.92
CA THR A 278 -30.77 -34.32 16.04
C THR A 278 -31.47 -34.69 14.73
N ALA A 279 -30.94 -34.30 13.56
CA ALA A 279 -31.56 -34.57 12.28
C ALA A 279 -30.71 -35.48 11.37
N ASN A 280 -31.27 -36.63 10.99
CA ASN A 280 -30.95 -37.28 9.71
C ASN A 280 -31.42 -36.34 8.59
N SER A 281 -30.56 -35.42 8.16
CA SER A 281 -30.89 -34.52 7.06
C SER A 281 -31.09 -35.34 5.78
N THR A 282 -32.27 -35.22 5.17
CA THR A 282 -32.61 -35.91 3.92
C THR A 282 -32.15 -35.13 2.69
N ARG A 283 -31.22 -34.18 2.84
CA ARG A 283 -30.56 -33.54 1.69
C ARG A 283 -29.64 -34.59 1.06
N ASP A 284 -29.76 -34.75 -0.25
CA ASP A 284 -28.82 -35.56 -1.00
C ASP A 284 -27.42 -34.93 -0.88
N PHE A 285 -26.48 -35.66 -0.28
CA PHE A 285 -25.14 -35.15 0.01
C PHE A 285 -24.29 -35.19 -1.25
N ALA A 286 -24.55 -34.25 -2.15
CA ALA A 286 -23.55 -33.88 -3.14
C ALA A 286 -22.36 -33.25 -2.39
N GLN A 287 -21.17 -33.80 -2.55
CA GLN A 287 -19.95 -33.18 -2.02
C GLN A 287 -19.86 -31.71 -2.47
N PRO A 288 -19.31 -30.81 -1.63
CA PRO A 288 -19.10 -29.41 -2.00
C PRO A 288 -18.39 -29.28 -3.34
N SER A 289 -18.67 -28.20 -4.07
CA SER A 289 -18.00 -27.92 -5.33
C SER A 289 -16.48 -27.83 -5.16
N ASP A 290 -15.76 -28.82 -5.71
CA ASP A 290 -14.30 -28.82 -5.78
C ASP A 290 -13.74 -27.56 -6.46
N LEU A 291 -12.54 -27.14 -6.07
CA LEU A 291 -11.82 -25.96 -6.58
C LEU A 291 -11.74 -25.97 -8.12
N SER A 292 -11.59 -27.13 -8.76
CA SER A 292 -11.58 -27.23 -10.23
C SER A 292 -12.90 -26.85 -10.89
N LYS A 293 -14.04 -26.97 -10.19
CA LYS A 293 -15.36 -26.51 -10.67
C LYS A 293 -15.54 -25.02 -10.39
N LEU A 294 -15.08 -24.54 -9.24
CA LEU A 294 -15.10 -23.12 -8.89
C LEU A 294 -14.30 -22.30 -9.90
N GLN A 295 -13.06 -22.72 -10.20
CA GLN A 295 -12.20 -22.07 -11.19
C GLN A 295 -12.86 -22.00 -12.56
N ARG A 296 -13.30 -23.13 -13.14
CA ARG A 296 -13.98 -23.16 -14.44
C ARG A 296 -15.20 -22.23 -14.50
N ARG A 297 -16.01 -22.19 -13.44
CA ARG A 297 -17.18 -21.29 -13.37
C ARG A 297 -16.75 -19.82 -13.25
N ARG A 298 -15.66 -19.53 -12.54
CA ARG A 298 -15.07 -18.19 -12.48
C ARG A 298 -14.63 -17.75 -13.88
N ASP A 299 -13.88 -18.58 -14.58
CA ASP A 299 -13.37 -18.32 -15.93
C ASP A 299 -14.54 -18.03 -16.89
N ASP A 300 -15.58 -18.87 -16.89
CA ASP A 300 -16.80 -18.68 -17.70
C ASP A 300 -17.50 -17.33 -17.41
N VAL A 301 -17.54 -16.90 -16.14
CA VAL A 301 -18.16 -15.63 -15.73
C VAL A 301 -17.25 -14.44 -16.07
N GLU A 302 -15.93 -14.60 -15.98
CA GLU A 302 -14.95 -13.56 -16.33
C GLU A 302 -14.97 -13.26 -17.83
N GLN A 303 -15.03 -14.29 -18.68
CA GLN A 303 -15.23 -14.14 -20.13
C GLN A 303 -16.54 -13.40 -20.45
N GLN A 304 -17.63 -13.72 -19.75
CA GLN A 304 -18.91 -13.00 -19.90
C GLN A 304 -18.82 -11.53 -19.46
N ARG A 305 -17.99 -11.20 -18.47
CA ARG A 305 -17.72 -9.82 -18.04
C ARG A 305 -16.89 -9.07 -19.08
N LEU A 306 -15.81 -9.67 -19.59
CA LEU A 306 -14.99 -9.11 -20.67
C LEU A 306 -15.82 -8.77 -21.91
N VAL A 307 -16.61 -9.73 -22.42
CA VAL A 307 -17.49 -9.51 -23.59
C VAL A 307 -18.53 -8.42 -23.33
N ARG A 308 -19.13 -8.37 -22.13
CA ARG A 308 -20.09 -7.32 -21.76
C ARG A 308 -19.44 -5.93 -21.72
N TRP A 309 -18.24 -5.83 -21.13
CA TRP A 309 -17.48 -4.59 -21.13
C TRP A 309 -17.08 -4.18 -22.54
N GLN A 310 -16.58 -5.08 -23.39
CA GLN A 310 -16.22 -4.77 -24.78
C GLN A 310 -17.41 -4.22 -25.59
N VAL A 311 -18.61 -4.78 -25.40
CA VAL A 311 -19.85 -4.24 -26.00
C VAL A 311 -20.18 -2.85 -25.47
N HIS A 312 -19.99 -2.61 -24.17
CA HIS A 312 -20.21 -1.28 -23.57
C HIS A 312 -19.16 -0.25 -24.03
N ALA A 313 -17.88 -0.61 -24.06
CA ALA A 313 -16.80 0.21 -24.62
C ALA A 313 -17.12 0.66 -26.06
N LYS A 314 -17.59 -0.27 -26.90
CA LYS A 314 -18.03 0.00 -28.28
C LYS A 314 -19.30 0.85 -28.40
N GLN A 315 -20.09 0.96 -27.34
CA GLN A 315 -21.19 1.93 -27.24
C GLN A 315 -20.65 3.30 -26.78
N LEU A 316 -19.76 3.29 -25.80
CA LEU A 316 -19.13 4.46 -25.20
C LEU A 316 -18.33 5.26 -26.24
N GLU A 317 -17.63 4.60 -27.17
CA GLU A 317 -16.97 5.19 -28.36
C GLU A 317 -17.85 6.15 -29.21
N ARG A 318 -19.18 6.11 -29.03
CA ARG A 318 -20.16 6.94 -29.76
C ARG A 318 -20.71 8.10 -28.93
N ASP A 319 -20.30 8.25 -27.68
CA ASP A 319 -20.70 9.37 -26.83
C ASP A 319 -19.95 10.64 -27.28
N GLU A 320 -20.67 11.60 -27.85
CA GLU A 320 -20.12 12.86 -28.36
C GLU A 320 -19.48 13.72 -27.26
N ARG A 321 -19.74 13.41 -25.98
CA ARG A 321 -19.14 14.09 -24.82
C ARG A 321 -17.72 13.61 -24.50
N LEU A 322 -17.25 12.52 -25.11
CA LEU A 322 -15.89 12.01 -24.86
C LEU A 322 -14.82 12.87 -25.55
N LEU A 323 -13.88 13.36 -24.75
CA LEU A 323 -12.67 14.05 -25.20
C LEU A 323 -11.56 13.05 -25.53
N ALA A 324 -11.41 12.04 -24.67
CA ALA A 324 -10.47 10.93 -24.85
C ALA A 324 -10.98 9.66 -24.14
N TYR A 325 -10.70 8.51 -24.73
CA TYR A 325 -11.04 7.21 -24.16
C TYR A 325 -9.97 6.17 -24.51
N TYR A 326 -9.36 5.57 -23.49
CA TYR A 326 -8.27 4.59 -23.61
C TYR A 326 -8.69 3.23 -23.04
N PRO A 327 -9.48 2.43 -23.76
CA PRO A 327 -9.75 1.04 -23.40
C PRO A 327 -8.53 0.19 -23.77
N ILE A 328 -7.55 0.08 -22.85
CA ILE A 328 -6.20 -0.45 -23.14
C ILE A 328 -6.27 -1.83 -23.79
N THR A 329 -7.06 -2.75 -23.23
CA THR A 329 -7.32 -4.09 -23.78
C THR A 329 -7.69 -4.08 -25.27
N ASN A 330 -8.44 -3.07 -25.75
CA ASN A 330 -8.95 -3.00 -27.13
C ASN A 330 -8.05 -2.19 -28.08
N THR A 331 -7.22 -1.28 -27.57
CA THR A 331 -6.49 -0.29 -28.39
C THR A 331 -4.98 -0.27 -28.19
N LEU A 332 -4.44 -1.14 -27.35
CA LEU A 332 -2.99 -1.28 -27.16
C LEU A 332 -2.29 -1.76 -28.44
N ARG A 333 -1.31 -0.97 -28.86
CA ARG A 333 -0.36 -1.19 -29.96
C ARG A 333 1.05 -1.24 -29.34
N ALA A 334 2.05 -1.70 -30.09
CA ALA A 334 3.41 -1.98 -29.56
C ALA A 334 4.08 -0.85 -28.73
N ARG A 335 3.79 0.43 -29.02
CA ARG A 335 4.24 1.60 -28.24
C ARG A 335 3.18 2.70 -28.11
N ALA A 336 1.91 2.40 -28.34
CA ALA A 336 0.82 3.37 -28.24
C ALA A 336 -0.46 2.71 -27.72
N VAL A 337 -1.33 3.47 -27.07
CA VAL A 337 -2.72 3.10 -26.78
C VAL A 337 -3.62 4.04 -27.57
N GLY A 338 -4.46 3.49 -28.44
CA GLY A 338 -5.34 4.29 -29.28
C GLY A 338 -6.41 5.01 -28.47
N ASN A 339 -6.66 6.28 -28.82
CA ASN A 339 -7.85 7.00 -28.38
C ASN A 339 -9.06 6.48 -29.16
N ALA A 340 -10.05 5.96 -28.46
CA ALA A 340 -11.27 5.40 -29.03
C ALA A 340 -12.42 6.42 -29.09
N ALA A 341 -12.26 7.62 -28.52
CA ALA A 341 -13.24 8.70 -28.67
C ALA A 341 -13.25 9.26 -30.11
N ASN A 342 -14.38 9.85 -30.52
CA ASN A 342 -14.55 10.46 -31.85
C ASN A 342 -13.84 11.83 -32.01
N THR A 343 -12.66 11.98 -31.40
CA THR A 343 -11.79 13.15 -31.44
C THR A 343 -10.51 12.93 -32.29
N GLY A 344 -10.31 11.69 -32.77
CA GLY A 344 -9.25 11.32 -33.72
C GLY A 344 -7.96 10.83 -33.06
N GLU A 345 -7.07 10.27 -33.89
CA GLU A 345 -5.79 9.66 -33.46
C GLU A 345 -4.77 10.69 -32.92
N ALA A 346 -5.05 12.00 -33.03
CA ALA A 346 -4.18 13.05 -32.48
C ALA A 346 -4.08 13.00 -30.94
N HIS A 347 -5.09 12.39 -30.29
CA HIS A 347 -5.13 12.17 -28.83
C HIS A 347 -4.63 10.76 -28.45
N ASP A 348 -4.06 9.97 -29.37
CA ASP A 348 -3.47 8.65 -29.04
C ASP A 348 -2.40 8.78 -27.95
N GLY A 349 -2.43 7.87 -26.97
CA GLY A 349 -1.44 7.80 -25.91
C GLY A 349 -0.16 7.13 -26.38
N THR A 350 0.99 7.80 -26.29
CA THR A 350 2.31 7.22 -26.60
C THR A 350 2.97 6.67 -25.35
N LEU A 351 3.37 5.38 -25.38
CA LEU A 351 4.09 4.75 -24.26
C LEU A 351 5.55 5.22 -24.25
N VAL A 352 5.96 5.85 -23.14
CA VAL A 352 7.30 6.42 -22.92
C VAL A 352 7.95 5.73 -21.73
N GLY A 353 9.25 5.43 -21.84
CA GLY A 353 9.96 4.65 -20.82
C GLY A 353 9.55 3.17 -20.80
N PRO A 354 9.81 2.48 -19.67
CA PRO A 354 9.56 1.04 -19.50
C PRO A 354 8.13 0.70 -19.05
N VAL A 355 7.11 1.26 -19.72
CA VAL A 355 5.70 0.83 -19.50
C VAL A 355 5.55 -0.63 -19.94
N GLN A 356 5.05 -1.49 -19.05
CA GLN A 356 4.82 -2.90 -19.36
C GLN A 356 3.32 -3.19 -19.51
N PRO A 357 2.89 -3.85 -20.59
CA PRO A 357 1.58 -4.49 -20.64
C PRO A 357 1.52 -5.64 -19.65
N THR A 358 0.53 -5.63 -18.77
CA THR A 358 0.28 -6.65 -17.75
C THR A 358 -1.16 -7.17 -17.86
N MET A 359 -1.56 -8.11 -17.01
CA MET A 359 -2.92 -8.62 -16.97
C MET A 359 -3.90 -7.51 -16.57
N GLY A 360 -4.95 -7.32 -17.37
CA GLY A 360 -6.04 -6.38 -17.06
C GLY A 360 -7.00 -6.92 -16.00
N ARG A 361 -8.15 -6.26 -15.81
CA ARG A 361 -9.07 -6.65 -14.74
C ARG A 361 -9.93 -7.88 -15.04
N PHE A 362 -10.00 -8.33 -16.29
CA PHE A 362 -10.74 -9.53 -16.72
C PHE A 362 -9.79 -10.68 -17.09
N GLY A 363 -8.80 -10.94 -16.23
CA GLY A 363 -7.88 -12.07 -16.39
C GLY A 363 -7.01 -12.02 -17.65
N GLU A 364 -6.53 -13.19 -18.06
CA GLU A 364 -5.50 -13.39 -19.09
C GLU A 364 -5.87 -12.87 -20.49
N ASP A 365 -7.16 -12.62 -20.77
CA ASP A 365 -7.66 -12.07 -22.04
C ASP A 365 -7.81 -10.54 -22.03
N SER A 366 -7.45 -9.88 -20.93
CA SER A 366 -7.44 -8.41 -20.79
C SER A 366 -6.03 -7.86 -20.53
N ARG A 367 -5.78 -6.59 -20.87
CA ARG A 367 -4.46 -5.93 -20.74
C ARG A 367 -4.58 -4.57 -20.09
N GLY A 368 -3.88 -4.41 -18.96
CA GLY A 368 -3.56 -3.11 -18.38
C GLY A 368 -2.13 -2.66 -18.72
N LEU A 369 -1.80 -1.42 -18.35
CA LEU A 369 -0.44 -0.88 -18.38
C LEU A 369 0.04 -0.66 -16.94
N GLU A 370 1.22 -1.19 -16.65
CA GLU A 370 1.90 -1.11 -15.35
C GLU A 370 2.87 0.07 -15.30
N PHE A 371 2.92 0.75 -14.15
CA PHE A 371 3.62 2.02 -13.96
C PHE A 371 4.67 2.00 -12.82
N ASP A 372 4.94 0.83 -12.22
CA ASP A 372 5.91 0.61 -11.13
C ASP A 372 7.32 1.19 -11.40
N ARG A 373 7.74 1.21 -12.68
CA ARG A 373 9.07 1.68 -13.08
C ARG A 373 9.13 3.19 -13.29
N ILE A 374 10.16 3.81 -12.71
CA ILE A 374 10.50 5.21 -12.92
C ILE A 374 10.51 5.56 -14.41
N GLY A 375 9.71 6.56 -14.77
CA GLY A 375 9.62 7.09 -16.13
C GLY A 375 8.69 6.34 -17.07
N ALA A 376 8.16 5.16 -16.70
CA ALA A 376 7.09 4.48 -17.42
C ALA A 376 5.84 5.37 -17.41
N ARG A 377 5.37 5.87 -18.55
CA ARG A 377 4.17 6.73 -18.62
C ARG A 377 3.52 6.64 -19.98
N VAL A 378 2.24 6.98 -20.07
CA VAL A 378 1.60 7.27 -21.35
C VAL A 378 1.49 8.78 -21.51
N ARG A 379 2.10 9.34 -22.56
CA ARG A 379 1.97 10.76 -22.93
C ARG A 379 0.85 10.93 -23.94
N THR A 380 -0.06 11.87 -23.69
CA THR A 380 -1.15 12.25 -24.59
C THR A 380 -1.18 13.77 -24.78
N ARG A 381 -2.03 14.22 -25.69
CA ARG A 381 -2.33 15.63 -25.92
C ARG A 381 -3.81 15.79 -26.24
N ILE A 382 -4.52 16.56 -25.43
CA ILE A 382 -5.96 16.83 -25.57
C ILE A 382 -6.11 18.35 -25.50
N ASP A 383 -5.71 19.05 -26.58
CA ASP A 383 -5.71 20.52 -26.59
C ASP A 383 -7.16 21.06 -26.60
N GLY A 384 -7.55 21.79 -25.55
CA GLY A 384 -8.86 22.47 -25.53
C GLY A 384 -9.20 23.16 -24.20
N GLU A 385 -10.27 23.95 -24.26
CA GLU A 385 -10.93 24.57 -23.11
C GLU A 385 -12.33 23.98 -22.95
N PHE A 386 -12.70 23.63 -21.71
CA PHE A 386 -13.90 22.86 -21.39
C PHE A 386 -14.64 23.47 -20.19
N PRO A 387 -15.97 23.70 -20.27
CA PRO A 387 -16.74 24.33 -19.20
C PRO A 387 -16.92 23.41 -17.97
N SER A 388 -16.69 22.12 -18.14
CA SER A 388 -16.84 21.06 -17.15
C SER A 388 -15.98 19.87 -17.56
N LEU A 389 -15.63 19.01 -16.62
CA LEU A 389 -14.93 17.75 -16.92
C LEU A 389 -15.40 16.61 -16.02
N THR A 390 -15.50 15.42 -16.61
CA THR A 390 -15.54 14.17 -15.86
C THR A 390 -14.33 13.31 -16.24
N LEU A 391 -13.58 12.83 -15.26
CA LEU A 391 -12.53 11.83 -15.45
C LEU A 391 -12.97 10.53 -14.78
N ALA A 392 -12.76 9.39 -15.43
CA ALA A 392 -13.02 8.06 -14.88
C ALA A 392 -11.87 7.09 -15.26
N THR A 393 -11.48 6.20 -14.34
CA THR A 393 -10.42 5.22 -14.60
C THR A 393 -10.60 3.93 -13.81
N TRP A 394 -10.22 2.80 -14.41
CA TRP A 394 -10.01 1.53 -13.70
C TRP A 394 -8.51 1.37 -13.40
N ALA A 395 -8.17 1.38 -12.11
CA ALA A 395 -6.79 1.26 -11.63
C ALA A 395 -6.67 0.19 -10.52
N ARG A 396 -5.63 -0.64 -10.60
CA ARG A 396 -5.13 -1.49 -9.51
C ARG A 396 -4.05 -0.72 -8.78
N ILE A 397 -4.18 -0.55 -7.46
CA ILE A 397 -3.19 0.14 -6.64
C ILE A 397 -2.46 -0.91 -5.80
N ASP A 398 -1.16 -1.05 -6.02
CA ASP A 398 -0.34 -2.05 -5.33
C ASP A 398 0.27 -1.44 -4.06
N SER A 399 0.72 -0.18 -4.12
CA SER A 399 1.08 0.62 -2.95
C SER A 399 0.99 2.12 -3.24
N LEU A 400 1.21 2.95 -2.21
CA LEU A 400 1.27 4.42 -2.30
C LEU A 400 2.62 4.93 -1.75
N ASP A 401 3.72 4.42 -2.29
CA ASP A 401 5.10 4.68 -1.84
C ASP A 401 5.52 6.16 -1.93
N HIS A 402 4.79 6.95 -2.72
CA HIS A 402 5.07 8.36 -2.93
C HIS A 402 4.01 9.24 -2.27
N VAL A 403 4.42 10.42 -1.78
CA VAL A 403 3.50 11.41 -1.20
C VAL A 403 2.31 11.71 -2.13
N TYR A 404 2.54 11.67 -3.45
CA TYR A 404 1.51 11.75 -4.47
C TYR A 404 1.78 10.70 -5.56
N ASN A 405 0.75 9.96 -5.95
CA ASN A 405 0.80 8.87 -6.92
C ASN A 405 -0.14 9.23 -8.07
N ALA A 406 0.36 9.42 -9.29
CA ALA A 406 -0.41 10.05 -10.36
C ALA A 406 -1.46 9.11 -10.98
N LEU A 407 -2.59 9.67 -11.43
CA LEU A 407 -3.56 8.98 -12.29
C LEU A 407 -3.59 9.66 -13.66
N PHE A 408 -3.89 10.95 -13.69
CA PHE A 408 -3.88 11.80 -14.88
C PHE A 408 -3.39 13.20 -14.54
N MET A 409 -2.46 13.73 -15.33
CA MET A 409 -1.73 14.95 -15.00
C MET A 409 -1.47 15.80 -16.24
N SER A 410 -1.92 17.06 -16.28
CA SER A 410 -1.39 18.03 -17.25
C SER A 410 0.13 18.20 -17.07
N ASP A 411 0.85 18.40 -18.19
CA ASP A 411 2.29 18.72 -18.15
C ASP A 411 2.54 20.03 -17.39
N GLY A 412 1.71 21.05 -17.63
CA GLY A 412 1.75 22.35 -16.98
C GLY A 412 1.08 22.38 -15.61
N TYR A 413 0.98 23.60 -15.06
CA TYR A 413 -0.01 23.88 -14.01
C TYR A 413 -0.45 25.36 -14.07
N GLU A 414 -0.83 25.77 -15.27
CA GLU A 414 -1.32 27.12 -15.58
C GLU A 414 -2.84 27.24 -15.37
N THR A 415 -3.38 28.46 -15.42
CA THR A 415 -4.81 28.73 -15.22
C THR A 415 -5.69 27.82 -16.09
N GLY A 416 -6.63 27.11 -15.44
CA GLY A 416 -7.52 26.11 -16.05
C GLY A 416 -7.03 24.66 -15.92
N GLU A 417 -5.74 24.42 -15.69
CA GLU A 417 -5.18 23.07 -15.71
C GLU A 417 -5.40 22.28 -14.42
N LEU A 418 -5.40 20.96 -14.56
CA LEU A 418 -5.76 20.01 -13.52
C LEU A 418 -4.71 18.92 -13.29
N HIS A 419 -4.63 18.44 -12.06
CA HIS A 419 -3.88 17.25 -11.65
C HIS A 419 -4.80 16.30 -10.87
N TRP A 420 -4.77 15.01 -11.19
CA TRP A 420 -5.55 13.95 -10.54
C TRP A 420 -4.64 12.80 -10.09
N GLN A 421 -4.64 12.55 -8.79
CA GLN A 421 -3.64 11.71 -8.12
C GLN A 421 -4.16 11.19 -6.77
N ILE A 422 -3.41 10.30 -6.13
CA ILE A 422 -3.70 9.73 -4.80
C ILE A 422 -2.58 10.14 -3.83
N GLU A 423 -2.93 10.73 -2.68
CA GLU A 423 -1.97 11.01 -1.60
C GLU A 423 -1.65 9.71 -0.83
N ASN A 424 -0.44 9.57 -0.28
CA ASN A 424 -0.04 8.38 0.50
C ASN A 424 -0.91 8.06 1.74
N SER A 425 -1.77 8.99 2.16
CA SER A 425 -2.81 8.75 3.16
C SER A 425 -4.03 7.97 2.64
N GLY A 426 -4.04 7.57 1.36
CA GLY A 426 -5.17 6.89 0.73
C GLY A 426 -6.26 7.81 0.18
N ARG A 427 -6.06 9.13 0.25
CA ARG A 427 -7.03 10.14 -0.22
C ARG A 427 -6.87 10.40 -1.71
N LEU A 428 -7.98 10.39 -2.45
CA LEU A 428 -7.99 10.96 -3.80
C LEU A 428 -7.82 12.47 -3.71
N MET A 429 -7.08 13.00 -4.68
CA MET A 429 -6.75 14.40 -4.80
C MET A 429 -6.98 14.85 -6.24
N PHE A 430 -7.95 15.74 -6.42
CA PHE A 430 -8.17 16.46 -7.67
C PHE A 430 -7.88 17.95 -7.43
N SER A 431 -6.97 18.55 -8.20
CA SER A 431 -6.61 19.95 -8.02
C SER A 431 -6.67 20.73 -9.33
N VAL A 432 -7.20 21.94 -9.27
CA VAL A 432 -7.35 22.86 -10.40
C VAL A 432 -6.60 24.17 -10.09
N MET A 433 -5.84 24.66 -11.06
CA MET A 433 -5.26 26.00 -11.01
C MET A 433 -6.30 27.04 -11.45
N VAL A 434 -6.66 27.94 -10.55
CA VAL A 434 -7.72 28.95 -10.74
C VAL A 434 -7.14 30.28 -11.23
N ASP A 435 -5.92 30.63 -10.84
CA ASP A 435 -5.21 31.83 -11.29
C ASP A 435 -3.70 31.70 -11.02
N ASP A 436 -2.93 31.35 -12.04
CA ASP A 436 -1.46 31.18 -11.99
C ASP A 436 -0.68 32.49 -11.79
N THR A 437 -1.29 33.66 -12.02
CA THR A 437 -0.64 34.97 -11.83
C THR A 437 -0.54 35.39 -10.36
N LYS A 438 -1.37 34.80 -9.49
CA LYS A 438 -1.40 35.09 -8.05
C LYS A 438 -0.29 34.37 -7.30
N ASN A 439 0.86 35.03 -7.10
CA ASN A 439 1.86 34.57 -6.13
C ASN A 439 1.24 34.49 -4.72
N ARG A 440 1.44 33.35 -4.05
CA ARG A 440 1.02 33.13 -2.66
C ARG A 440 2.17 32.58 -1.83
N GLN A 441 2.18 32.90 -0.55
CA GLN A 441 3.08 32.25 0.41
C GLN A 441 2.33 31.17 1.18
N ARG A 442 2.78 29.93 1.06
CA ARG A 442 2.27 28.79 1.83
C ARG A 442 3.33 28.38 2.84
N TYR A 443 2.95 28.17 4.10
CA TYR A 443 3.86 27.56 5.07
C TYR A 443 4.06 26.08 4.72
N SER A 444 5.29 25.72 4.33
CA SER A 444 5.68 24.33 4.10
C SER A 444 6.12 23.71 5.42
N LYS A 445 5.38 22.70 5.88
CA LYS A 445 5.79 21.89 7.04
C LYS A 445 7.12 21.17 6.79
N ARG A 446 7.41 20.78 5.54
CA ARG A 446 8.66 20.13 5.14
C ARG A 446 9.86 21.07 5.25
N ASP A 447 9.71 22.31 4.80
CA ASP A 447 10.81 23.29 4.74
C ASP A 447 10.90 24.20 5.96
N GLY A 448 9.98 24.07 6.93
CA GLY A 448 9.90 24.90 8.14
C GLY A 448 9.66 26.39 7.89
N ARG A 449 9.26 26.78 6.67
CA ARG A 449 9.19 28.17 6.21
C ARG A 449 8.02 28.42 5.28
N PHE A 450 7.68 29.70 5.11
CA PHE A 450 6.86 30.12 3.98
C PHE A 450 7.65 29.95 2.69
N VAL A 451 7.06 29.26 1.72
CA VAL A 451 7.55 29.13 0.35
C VAL A 451 6.59 29.85 -0.59
N ASP A 452 7.14 30.54 -1.58
CA ASP A 452 6.34 31.13 -2.65
C ASP A 452 5.81 30.00 -3.54
N THR A 453 4.49 29.82 -3.54
CA THR A 453 3.76 28.94 -4.46
C THR A 453 3.24 29.79 -5.62
N ALA A 454 3.58 29.39 -6.84
CA ALA A 454 2.99 29.96 -8.04
C ALA A 454 1.49 29.63 -8.07
N GLY A 455 0.68 30.68 -8.23
CA GLY A 455 -0.75 30.57 -8.46
C GLY A 455 -1.66 30.30 -7.26
N LEU A 456 -2.94 30.57 -7.50
CA LEU A 456 -4.09 30.14 -6.72
C LEU A 456 -4.61 28.82 -7.29
N ALA A 457 -4.09 27.71 -6.78
CA ALA A 457 -4.72 26.41 -6.94
C ALA A 457 -5.68 26.12 -5.78
N HIS A 458 -6.74 25.35 -6.07
CA HIS A 458 -7.52 24.67 -5.04
C HIS A 458 -7.44 23.16 -5.22
N VAL A 459 -7.56 22.43 -4.10
CA VAL A 459 -7.41 20.98 -4.05
C VAL A 459 -8.63 20.39 -3.33
N TYR A 460 -9.35 19.57 -4.07
CA TYR A 460 -10.51 18.81 -3.60
C TYR A 460 -10.02 17.43 -3.15
N PHE A 461 -10.38 17.04 -1.93
CA PHE A 461 -9.96 15.77 -1.34
C PHE A 461 -11.16 14.87 -1.02
N THR A 462 -10.90 13.57 -0.96
CA THR A 462 -11.76 12.61 -0.27
C THR A 462 -11.27 12.38 1.16
N GLU A 463 -12.09 11.74 2.00
CA GLU A 463 -11.56 10.90 3.09
C GLU A 463 -10.72 9.75 2.49
N PRO A 464 -9.89 9.03 3.27
CA PRO A 464 -9.14 7.89 2.76
C PRO A 464 -10.06 6.83 2.12
N VAL A 465 -9.78 6.48 0.87
CA VAL A 465 -10.53 5.45 0.09
C VAL A 465 -9.71 4.19 -0.19
N TRP A 466 -8.41 4.26 0.05
CA TRP A 466 -7.46 3.16 -0.08
C TRP A 466 -6.60 3.06 1.19
N ASP A 467 -6.18 1.85 1.52
CA ASP A 467 -5.24 1.52 2.60
C ASP A 467 -4.51 0.22 2.20
N ILE A 468 -3.43 -0.17 2.91
CA ILE A 468 -2.62 -1.33 2.49
C ILE A 468 -3.39 -2.66 2.42
N SER A 469 -4.49 -2.82 3.17
CA SER A 469 -5.33 -4.04 3.08
C SER A 469 -6.06 -4.18 1.73
N ARG A 470 -6.01 -3.13 0.91
CA ARG A 470 -6.61 -3.02 -0.43
C ARG A 470 -5.57 -3.09 -1.56
N SER A 471 -4.32 -3.41 -1.23
CA SER A 471 -3.26 -3.67 -2.21
C SER A 471 -3.70 -4.74 -3.22
N GLY A 472 -3.45 -4.49 -4.51
CA GLY A 472 -3.81 -5.41 -5.59
C GLY A 472 -5.31 -5.45 -5.95
N GLN A 473 -6.18 -4.73 -5.25
CA GLN A 473 -7.61 -4.61 -5.63
C GLN A 473 -7.79 -3.59 -6.77
N TRP A 474 -8.81 -3.82 -7.61
CA TRP A 474 -9.22 -2.90 -8.68
C TRP A 474 -10.21 -1.85 -8.17
N PHE A 475 -9.98 -0.59 -8.54
CA PHE A 475 -10.86 0.53 -8.23
C PHE A 475 -11.32 1.23 -9.51
N HIS A 476 -12.61 1.52 -9.57
CA HIS A 476 -13.15 2.52 -10.49
C HIS A 476 -13.17 3.87 -9.78
N PHE A 477 -12.15 4.69 -10.04
CA PHE A 477 -12.11 6.07 -9.56
C PHE A 477 -12.75 6.98 -10.59
N ALA A 478 -13.56 7.94 -10.14
CA ALA A 478 -14.01 9.03 -11.00
C ALA A 478 -14.12 10.35 -10.24
N VAL A 479 -14.03 11.46 -10.97
CA VAL A 479 -14.26 12.80 -10.45
C VAL A 479 -15.04 13.61 -11.47
N VAL A 480 -16.09 14.28 -11.00
CA VAL A 480 -16.95 15.19 -11.77
C VAL A 480 -16.69 16.59 -11.24
N TYR A 481 -16.26 17.50 -12.11
CA TYR A 481 -16.02 18.91 -11.80
C TYR A 481 -17.02 19.76 -12.61
N ASP A 482 -17.98 20.34 -11.89
CA ASP A 482 -19.11 21.10 -12.47
C ASP A 482 -19.14 22.56 -11.97
N PRO A 483 -18.53 23.50 -12.71
CA PRO A 483 -18.62 24.93 -12.44
C PRO A 483 -20.04 25.50 -12.50
N ALA A 484 -20.94 24.93 -13.31
CA ALA A 484 -22.30 25.43 -13.47
C ALA A 484 -23.18 25.04 -12.27
N GLY A 485 -23.09 23.78 -11.82
CA GLY A 485 -23.66 23.29 -10.56
C GLY A 485 -22.93 23.76 -9.31
N ARG A 486 -21.73 24.36 -9.45
CA ARG A 486 -20.84 24.80 -8.38
C ARG A 486 -20.41 23.68 -7.44
N GLU A 487 -20.14 22.49 -7.96
CA GLU A 487 -19.78 21.30 -7.17
C GLU A 487 -18.65 20.48 -7.80
N VAL A 488 -17.84 19.84 -6.95
CA VAL A 488 -16.92 18.76 -7.31
C VAL A 488 -17.30 17.51 -6.55
N THR A 489 -17.59 16.43 -7.26
CA THR A 489 -17.94 15.13 -6.66
C THR A 489 -16.92 14.06 -7.04
N HIS A 490 -16.38 13.37 -6.04
CA HIS A 490 -15.55 12.19 -6.22
C HIS A 490 -16.37 10.92 -6.06
N TYR A 491 -16.07 9.91 -6.89
CA TYR A 491 -16.71 8.61 -6.87
C TYR A 491 -15.67 7.50 -6.77
N VAL A 492 -16.03 6.45 -6.03
CA VAL A 492 -15.28 5.19 -5.95
C VAL A 492 -16.26 4.05 -6.15
N ASN A 493 -15.96 3.15 -7.10
CA ASN A 493 -16.75 1.96 -7.37
C ASN A 493 -18.24 2.27 -7.59
N GLY A 494 -18.50 3.28 -8.42
CA GLY A 494 -19.84 3.74 -8.81
C GLY A 494 -20.59 4.58 -7.77
N LYS A 495 -20.02 4.80 -6.57
CA LYS A 495 -20.68 5.51 -5.46
C LYS A 495 -19.97 6.83 -5.16
N PRO A 496 -20.69 7.92 -4.86
CA PRO A 496 -20.06 9.17 -4.42
C PRO A 496 -19.42 8.97 -3.03
N VAL A 497 -18.25 9.56 -2.82
CA VAL A 497 -17.47 9.50 -1.56
C VAL A 497 -17.09 10.87 -1.01
N SER A 498 -17.15 11.93 -1.81
CA SER A 498 -16.90 13.31 -1.38
C SER A 498 -17.64 14.27 -2.30
N HIS A 499 -18.20 15.34 -1.73
CA HIS A 499 -18.82 16.46 -2.42
C HIS A 499 -18.26 17.76 -1.82
N GLU A 500 -17.76 18.68 -2.65
CA GLU A 500 -17.28 19.99 -2.20
C GLU A 500 -17.75 21.11 -3.11
N ALA A 501 -18.25 22.20 -2.52
CA ALA A 501 -18.79 23.34 -3.26
C ALA A 501 -17.69 24.26 -3.82
N ILE A 502 -17.83 24.64 -5.10
CA ILE A 502 -16.96 25.60 -5.78
C ILE A 502 -17.34 27.02 -5.36
N VAL A 503 -16.77 27.48 -4.24
CA VAL A 503 -16.90 28.87 -3.76
C VAL A 503 -16.28 29.86 -4.74
N ASP A 504 -16.75 31.11 -4.77
CA ASP A 504 -16.35 32.12 -5.77
C ASP A 504 -14.83 32.34 -5.91
N ARG A 505 -14.08 32.20 -4.81
CA ARG A 505 -12.61 32.32 -4.83
C ARG A 505 -11.88 31.16 -5.53
N HIS A 506 -12.57 30.06 -5.82
CA HIS A 506 -12.08 28.86 -6.50
C HIS A 506 -12.81 28.59 -7.83
N TYR A 507 -13.74 29.48 -8.21
CA TYR A 507 -14.50 29.35 -9.44
C TYR A 507 -13.63 29.71 -10.65
N ILE A 508 -13.67 28.86 -11.66
CA ILE A 508 -13.10 29.09 -12.99
C ILE A 508 -14.13 28.64 -14.04
N GLU A 509 -14.25 29.38 -15.12
CA GLU A 509 -15.27 29.15 -16.17
C GLU A 509 -14.84 28.10 -17.19
N GLN A 510 -13.53 27.93 -17.41
CA GLN A 510 -12.97 26.99 -18.38
C GLN A 510 -11.80 26.23 -17.76
N LEU A 511 -11.88 24.90 -17.82
CA LEU A 511 -10.76 24.00 -17.57
C LEU A 511 -9.94 23.86 -18.84
N ARG A 512 -8.64 23.65 -18.72
CA ARG A 512 -7.75 23.47 -19.86
C ARG A 512 -7.07 22.11 -19.77
N ILE A 513 -7.10 21.38 -20.89
CA ILE A 513 -6.22 20.24 -21.11
C ILE A 513 -5.31 20.60 -22.31
N GLY A 514 -4.13 19.99 -22.34
CA GLY A 514 -3.15 20.12 -23.40
C GLY A 514 -2.26 18.88 -23.41
N PRO A 515 -0.93 19.01 -23.46
CA PRO A 515 -0.02 17.90 -23.17
C PRO A 515 -0.25 17.34 -21.76
N ALA A 516 -0.36 16.03 -21.63
CA ALA A 516 -0.65 15.35 -20.36
C ALA A 516 0.01 13.96 -20.25
N GLU A 517 0.11 13.45 -19.03
CA GLU A 517 0.70 12.14 -18.69
C GLU A 517 -0.30 11.30 -17.87
N ILE A 518 -0.33 9.98 -18.14
CA ILE A 518 -1.11 8.97 -17.40
C ILE A 518 -0.13 8.05 -16.65
N GLY A 519 -0.49 7.69 -15.41
CA GLY A 519 0.25 6.75 -14.55
C GLY A 519 1.43 7.40 -13.83
N ASN A 520 2.49 7.79 -14.53
CA ASN A 520 3.62 8.50 -13.91
C ASN A 520 3.79 9.90 -14.49
N TRP A 521 4.20 10.83 -13.63
CA TRP A 521 4.49 12.21 -14.02
C TRP A 521 5.91 12.62 -13.65
N GLY A 522 6.57 13.35 -14.55
CA GLY A 522 7.87 13.97 -14.26
C GLY A 522 8.41 14.77 -15.44
N GLN A 523 8.31 16.11 -15.38
CA GLN A 523 8.69 17.00 -16.48
C GLN A 523 10.14 16.80 -16.97
N PRO A 524 10.37 16.50 -18.26
CA PRO A 524 11.73 16.36 -18.81
C PRO A 524 12.48 17.69 -19.02
N PHE A 525 11.85 18.85 -18.76
CA PHE A 525 12.36 20.17 -19.17
C PHE A 525 12.53 21.22 -18.03
N ARG A 526 12.43 20.85 -16.74
CA ARG A 526 12.70 21.79 -15.63
C ARG A 526 13.98 21.45 -14.87
N ASN A 527 14.82 22.48 -14.68
CA ASN A 527 16.16 22.38 -14.10
C ASN A 527 16.19 22.26 -12.55
N THR A 528 15.18 21.64 -11.94
CA THR A 528 15.03 21.56 -10.47
C THR A 528 15.05 20.11 -9.99
N PRO A 529 16.16 19.62 -9.37
CA PRO A 529 16.34 18.20 -9.03
C PRO A 529 15.52 17.70 -7.82
N TRP A 530 14.71 18.56 -7.20
CA TRP A 530 14.02 18.27 -5.92
C TRP A 530 12.50 18.07 -6.06
N PHE A 531 11.97 17.97 -7.28
CA PHE A 531 10.54 17.76 -7.46
C PHE A 531 10.15 16.32 -7.09
N ALA A 532 9.01 16.15 -6.44
CA ALA A 532 8.52 14.83 -6.03
C ALA A 532 8.28 13.94 -7.27
N VAL A 533 8.92 12.78 -7.29
CA VAL A 533 8.55 11.68 -8.18
C VAL A 533 7.09 11.33 -7.87
N ARG A 534 6.22 11.42 -8.88
CA ARG A 534 4.78 11.09 -8.76
C ARG A 534 4.46 9.89 -9.62
N ASN A 535 5.12 8.78 -9.33
CA ASN A 535 4.82 7.52 -9.99
C ASN A 535 3.59 6.87 -9.34
N LEU A 536 2.90 6.03 -10.09
CA LEU A 536 1.88 5.12 -9.63
C LEU A 536 2.50 3.73 -9.44
N ASN A 537 2.53 3.22 -8.21
CA ASN A 537 2.80 1.80 -8.00
C ASN A 537 1.50 1.01 -8.20
N GLY A 538 1.26 0.62 -9.46
CA GLY A 538 0.00 0.03 -9.88
C GLY A 538 -0.18 -0.11 -11.39
N THR A 539 -1.39 -0.50 -11.79
CA THR A 539 -1.80 -0.75 -13.17
C THR A 539 -3.04 0.05 -13.52
N ILE A 540 -3.12 0.64 -14.72
CA ILE A 540 -4.37 1.20 -15.27
C ILE A 540 -4.82 0.32 -16.45
N ASP A 541 -6.11 0.02 -16.55
CA ASP A 541 -6.72 -0.81 -17.62
C ASP A 541 -7.70 -0.02 -18.50
N GLU A 542 -8.24 1.08 -17.97
CA GLU A 542 -9.15 1.96 -18.72
C GLU A 542 -9.09 3.39 -18.17
N LEU A 543 -9.11 4.39 -19.05
CA LEU A 543 -9.27 5.80 -18.67
C LEU A 543 -10.17 6.54 -19.68
N ALA A 544 -11.15 7.29 -19.20
CA ALA A 544 -12.09 8.08 -19.99
C ALA A 544 -12.16 9.52 -19.46
N ILE A 545 -12.28 10.48 -20.38
CA ILE A 545 -12.41 11.91 -20.09
C ILE A 545 -13.58 12.47 -20.91
N PHE A 546 -14.53 13.12 -20.24
CA PHE A 546 -15.72 13.72 -20.83
C PHE A 546 -15.72 15.24 -20.62
N SER A 547 -16.28 15.99 -21.58
CA SER A 547 -16.46 17.45 -21.54
C SER A 547 -17.65 17.93 -20.69
N GLU A 548 -18.43 16.98 -20.16
CA GLU A 548 -19.71 17.21 -19.46
C GLU A 548 -19.66 16.64 -18.04
N PRO A 549 -20.47 17.15 -17.10
CA PRO A 549 -20.58 16.59 -15.77
C PRO A 549 -21.51 15.36 -15.82
N LEU A 550 -20.94 14.15 -15.71
CA LEU A 550 -21.74 12.92 -15.70
C LEU A 550 -22.54 12.80 -14.40
N THR A 551 -23.77 12.32 -14.53
CA THR A 551 -24.64 12.06 -13.38
C THR A 551 -24.15 10.86 -12.57
N ALA A 552 -24.51 10.80 -11.28
CA ALA A 552 -24.22 9.65 -10.42
C ALA A 552 -24.72 8.31 -11.01
N THR A 553 -25.81 8.33 -11.77
CA THR A 553 -26.34 7.14 -12.47
C THR A 553 -25.43 6.69 -13.61
N GLU A 554 -24.85 7.62 -14.38
CA GLU A 554 -23.89 7.30 -15.45
C GLU A 554 -22.58 6.77 -14.86
N ILE A 555 -22.07 7.38 -13.79
CA ILE A 555 -20.87 6.87 -13.08
C ILE A 555 -21.10 5.47 -12.49
N ALA A 556 -22.31 5.19 -11.99
CA ALA A 556 -22.69 3.85 -11.53
C ALA A 556 -22.81 2.83 -12.68
N ASP A 557 -23.30 3.24 -13.86
CA ASP A 557 -23.41 2.39 -15.05
C ASP A 557 -22.02 2.04 -15.62
N LEU A 558 -21.08 3.01 -15.67
CA LEU A 558 -19.67 2.77 -16.01
C LEU A 558 -19.03 1.72 -15.09
N TYR A 559 -19.27 1.81 -13.77
CA TYR A 559 -18.79 0.82 -12.81
C TYR A 559 -19.44 -0.56 -13.02
N GLU A 560 -20.77 -0.65 -13.05
CA GLU A 560 -21.48 -1.94 -13.12
C GLU A 560 -21.23 -2.71 -14.42
N ARG A 561 -20.92 -2.00 -15.52
CA ARG A 561 -20.51 -2.60 -16.80
C ARG A 561 -19.01 -2.87 -16.88
N GLY A 562 -18.19 -2.09 -16.18
CA GLY A 562 -16.75 -2.23 -16.15
C GLY A 562 -16.20 -3.20 -15.11
N LYS A 563 -16.98 -3.59 -14.09
CA LYS A 563 -16.43 -4.34 -12.94
C LYS A 563 -16.12 -5.82 -13.23
N PRO A 564 -15.00 -6.34 -12.70
CA PRO A 564 -14.60 -7.73 -12.89
C PRO A 564 -15.37 -8.71 -11.98
N VAL A 565 -14.97 -9.98 -11.96
CA VAL A 565 -15.58 -11.00 -11.10
C VAL A 565 -15.20 -10.74 -9.64
N GLY A 566 -16.19 -10.80 -8.74
CA GLY A 566 -16.01 -10.59 -7.30
C GLY A 566 -16.12 -9.14 -6.82
N TYR A 567 -16.73 -8.23 -7.61
CA TYR A 567 -16.88 -6.78 -7.33
C TYR A 567 -18.34 -6.28 -7.48
#